data_AF-A0A2E3U2P5-F1
#
_entry.id   AF-A0A2E3U2P5-F1
#
_cell.length_a   1.000
_cell.length_b   1.000
_cell.length_c   1.000
_cell.angle_alpha   90.00
_cell.angle_beta   90.00
_cell.angle_gamma   90.00
#
_symmetry.space_group_name_H-M   'P 1'
#
loop_
_entity.id
_entity.type
_entity.pdbx_description
1 polymer ?
#
loop_
_entity_poly.entity_id
_entity_poly.type
_entity_poly.pdbx_seq_one_letter_code
_entity_poly.pdbx_strand_id
1 'polypeptide(L)' 'MENRIVAIIRDCVEPGTAALAIDADTTVKSLMIDSLKMIQIVFEIEVDFGIEIPEHALFQVDTVSDLVDLVRLSRAA' A
#
# COMPACT_ATOMS: atom_id res chain seq x y z
N MET A 1 3.67 -2.32 11.89
CA MET A 1 3.64 -2.74 10.48
C MET A 1 2.64 -1.91 9.70
N GLU A 2 1.37 -1.92 10.10
CA GLU A 2 0.30 -1.10 9.50
C GLU A 2 0.65 0.40 9.45
N ASN A 3 1.10 0.99 10.56
CA ASN A 3 1.57 2.38 10.60
C ASN A 3 2.70 2.69 9.61
N ARG A 4 3.53 1.70 9.25
CA ARG A 4 4.65 1.89 8.31
C ARG A 4 4.15 1.88 6.88
N ILE A 5 3.26 0.94 6.53
CA ILE A 5 2.61 0.87 5.23
C ILE A 5 1.79 2.14 4.97
N VAL A 6 1.02 2.59 5.96
CA VAL A 6 0.28 3.86 5.89
C VAL A 6 1.23 5.05 5.71
N ALA A 7 2.41 5.05 6.33
CA ALA A 7 3.40 6.10 6.13
C ALA A 7 3.97 6.12 4.70
N ILE A 8 4.28 4.96 4.12
CA ILE A 8 4.75 4.84 2.73
C ILE A 8 3.67 5.32 1.76
N ILE A 9 2.43 4.87 1.96
CA ILE A 9 1.28 5.34 1.17
C ILE A 9 1.15 6.85 1.30
N ARG A 10 1.29 7.40 2.51
CA ARG A 10 1.21 8.84 2.77
C ARG A 10 2.31 9.63 2.05
N ASP A 11 3.52 9.10 1.97
CA ASP A 11 4.65 9.72 1.27
C ASP A 11 4.43 9.72 -0.25
N CYS A 12 3.87 8.62 -0.76
CA CYS A 12 3.55 8.48 -2.17
C CYS A 12 2.35 9.34 -2.60
N VAL A 13 1.32 9.54 -1.76
CA VAL A 13 0.12 10.33 -2.13
C VAL A 13 0.31 11.83 -1.94
N GLU A 14 -0.49 12.63 -2.62
CA GLU A 14 -0.40 14.09 -2.48
C GLU A 14 -0.80 14.55 -1.07
N PRO A 15 -0.20 15.64 -0.56
CA PRO A 15 -0.44 16.14 0.79
C PRO A 15 -1.92 16.49 1.06
N GLY A 16 -2.69 16.83 0.02
CA GLY A 16 -4.14 17.05 0.13
C GLY A 16 -4.93 15.79 0.47
N THR A 17 -4.46 14.61 0.04
CA THR A 17 -5.05 13.31 0.34
C THR A 17 -4.46 12.71 1.62
N ALA A 18 -3.17 12.94 1.88
CA ALA A 18 -2.48 12.53 3.10
C ALA A 18 -3.09 13.10 4.40
N ALA A 19 -3.77 14.24 4.30
CA ALA A 19 -4.48 14.89 5.40
C ALA A 19 -5.78 14.17 5.79
N LEU A 20 -6.28 13.26 4.96
CA LEU A 20 -7.42 12.42 5.28
C LEU A 20 -7.00 11.31 6.26
N ALA A 21 -7.93 10.90 7.12
CA ALA A 21 -7.73 9.72 7.96
C ALA A 21 -7.63 8.48 7.05
N ILE A 22 -6.40 8.02 6.82
CA ILE A 22 -6.15 6.75 6.11
C ILE A 22 -6.39 5.63 7.12
N ASP A 23 -7.49 4.93 6.92
CA ASP A 23 -7.89 3.76 7.72
C ASP A 23 -7.79 2.47 6.89
N ALA A 24 -7.90 1.31 7.53
CA ALA A 24 -7.77 0.02 6.85
C ALA A 24 -8.82 -0.17 5.74
N ASP A 25 -10.03 0.33 5.96
CA ASP A 25 -11.15 0.33 5.00
C ASP A 25 -11.00 1.37 3.88
N THR A 26 -9.98 2.23 3.92
CA THR A 26 -9.78 3.25 2.89
C THR A 26 -9.36 2.58 1.58
N THR A 27 -10.07 2.92 0.50
CA THR A 27 -9.77 2.37 -0.83
C THR A 27 -8.61 3.12 -1.49
N VAL A 28 -7.79 2.40 -2.25
CA VAL A 28 -6.67 2.99 -3.00
C VAL A 28 -7.15 4.00 -4.04
N LYS A 29 -8.36 3.80 -4.60
CA LYS A 29 -9.04 4.78 -5.45
C LYS A 29 -9.38 6.08 -4.72
N SER A 30 -9.87 6.00 -3.48
CA SER A 30 -10.15 7.21 -2.68
C SER A 30 -8.87 8.00 -2.38
N LEU A 31 -7.73 7.31 -2.37
CA LEU A 31 -6.41 7.91 -2.18
C LEU A 31 -5.80 8.46 -3.48
N MET A 32 -6.53 8.42 -4.60
CA MET A 32 -6.03 8.78 -5.94
C MET A 32 -4.74 8.01 -6.29
N ILE A 33 -4.67 6.72 -5.92
CA ILE A 33 -3.56 5.85 -6.26
C ILE A 33 -3.84 5.23 -7.64
N ASP A 34 -3.10 5.70 -8.63
CA ASP A 34 -3.06 5.10 -9.97
C ASP A 34 -2.16 3.85 -10.02
N SER A 35 -2.24 3.08 -11.10
CA SER A 35 -1.43 1.87 -11.31
C SER A 35 0.09 2.10 -11.17
N LEU A 36 0.60 3.24 -11.64
CA LEU A 36 2.01 3.62 -11.44
C LEU A 36 2.34 3.89 -9.96
N LYS A 37 1.45 4.59 -9.25
CA LYS A 37 1.63 4.91 -7.83
C LYS A 37 1.59 3.63 -6.99
N MET A 38 0.69 2.71 -7.33
CA MET A 38 0.59 1.40 -6.68
C MET A 38 1.90 0.62 -6.80
N ILE A 39 2.49 0.57 -8.00
CA ILE A 39 3.81 -0.07 -8.21
C ILE A 39 4.88 0.59 -7.36
N GLN A 40 4.92 1.93 -7.27
CA GLN A 40 5.89 2.64 -6.43
C GLN A 40 5.74 2.32 -4.94
N ILE A 41 4.50 2.34 -4.43
CA ILE A 41 4.20 2.02 -3.03
C ILE A 41 4.63 0.60 -2.71
N VAL A 42 4.29 -0.35 -3.58
CA VAL A 42 4.65 -1.76 -3.41
C VAL A 42 6.16 -1.94 -3.44
N PHE A 43 6.85 -1.30 -4.37
CA PHE A 43 8.30 -1.38 -4.47
C PHE A 43 8.99 -0.83 -3.20
N GLU A 44 8.52 0.30 -2.66
CA GLU A 44 8.99 0.82 -1.37
C GLU A 44 8.74 -0.17 -0.23
N ILE A 45 7.57 -0.80 -0.19
CA ILE A 45 7.21 -1.82 0.80
C ILE A 45 8.13 -3.04 0.66
N GLU A 46 8.34 -3.55 -0.55
CA GLU A 46 9.25 -4.67 -0.83
C GLU A 46 10.67 -4.38 -0.33
N VAL A 47 11.17 -3.16 -0.57
CA VAL A 47 12.50 -2.74 -0.13
C VAL A 47 12.56 -2.53 1.39
N ASP A 48 11.56 -1.87 2.00
CA ASP A 48 11.53 -1.57 3.44
C ASP A 48 11.37 -2.85 4.28
N PHE A 49 10.60 -3.82 3.77
CA PHE A 49 10.32 -5.08 4.45
C PHE A 49 11.16 -6.26 3.99
N GLY A 50 11.88 -6.14 2.86
CA GLY A 50 12.68 -7.21 2.28
C GLY A 50 11.85 -8.38 1.76
N ILE A 51 10.72 -8.10 1.10
CA ILE A 51 9.82 -9.10 0.53
C ILE A 51 9.66 -8.90 -0.97
N GLU A 52 9.12 -9.91 -1.65
CA GLU A 52 8.62 -9.80 -3.03
C GLU A 52 7.10 -10.02 -3.02
N ILE A 53 6.38 -9.09 -3.63
CA ILE A 53 4.94 -9.13 -3.81
C ILE A 53 4.67 -9.29 -5.30
N PRO A 54 4.01 -10.36 -5.73
CA PRO A 54 3.77 -10.57 -7.13
C PRO A 54 2.77 -9.55 -7.67
N GLU A 55 3.05 -9.02 -8.86
CA GLU A 55 2.24 -8.00 -9.52
C GLU A 55 0.77 -8.39 -9.70
N HIS A 56 0.45 -9.68 -9.88
CA HIS A 56 -0.93 -10.16 -9.98
C HIS A 56 -1.73 -9.93 -8.69
N ALA A 57 -1.07 -9.95 -7.53
CA ALA A 57 -1.71 -9.71 -6.24
C ALA A 57 -2.10 -8.24 -6.08
N LEU A 58 -1.36 -7.32 -6.71
CA LEU A 58 -1.67 -5.89 -6.73
C LEU A 58 -3.01 -5.59 -7.39
N PHE A 59 -3.40 -6.39 -8.39
CA PHE A 59 -4.72 -6.27 -9.01
C PHE A 59 -5.88 -6.67 -8.09
N GLN A 60 -5.59 -7.40 -7.01
CA GLN A 60 -6.59 -7.77 -6.00
C GLN A 60 -6.71 -6.72 -4.89
N VAL A 61 -5.75 -5.79 -4.79
CA VAL A 61 -5.73 -4.74 -3.78
C VAL A 61 -6.73 -3.64 -4.12
N ASP A 62 -7.80 -3.56 -3.33
CA ASP A 62 -8.76 -2.46 -3.40
C ASP A 62 -8.63 -1.48 -2.22
N THR A 63 -8.19 -1.96 -1.05
CA THR A 63 -8.06 -1.19 0.19
C THR A 63 -6.67 -1.23 0.79
N VAL A 64 -6.39 -0.30 1.71
CA VAL A 64 -5.15 -0.29 2.50
C VAL A 64 -5.01 -1.59 3.31
N SER A 65 -6.11 -2.12 3.85
CA SER A 65 -6.10 -3.39 4.56
C SER A 65 -5.64 -4.55 3.67
N ASP A 66 -6.06 -4.58 2.42
CA ASP A 66 -5.68 -5.64 1.48
C ASP A 66 -4.17 -5.61 1.17
N LEU A 67 -3.63 -4.40 0.98
CA LEU A 67 -2.19 -4.19 0.85
C LEU A 67 -1.42 -4.66 2.10
N VAL A 68 -1.93 -4.36 3.29
CA VAL A 68 -1.33 -4.80 4.56
C VAL A 68 -1.37 -6.32 4.70
N ASP A 69 -2.47 -6.94 4.29
CA ASP A 69 -2.61 -8.39 4.34
C ASP A 69 -1.64 -9.07 3.38
N LEU A 70 -1.46 -8.55 2.15
CA LEU A 70 -0.46 -9.04 1.21
C LEU A 70 0.95 -9.01 1.79
N VAL A 71 1.35 -7.90 2.42
CA VAL A 71 2.66 -7.79 3.05
C VAL A 71 2.82 -8.83 4.17
N ARG A 72 1.77 -9.07 4.97
CA ARG A 72 1.79 -10.08 6.03
C ARG A 72 1.92 -11.49 5.46
N LEU A 73 1.18 -11.80 4.41
CA LEU A 73 1.22 -13.10 3.73
C LEU A 73 2.61 -13.35 3.13
N SER A 74 3.19 -12.39 2.41
CA SER A 74 4.53 -12.51 1.83
C SER A 74 5.63 -12.66 2.88
N ARG A 75 5.47 -12.05 4.07
CA ARG A 75 6.43 -12.18 5.17
C ARG A 75 6.29 -13.48 5.98
N ALA A 76 5.14 -14.14 5.89
CA ALA A 76 4.87 -15.39 6.60
C ALA A 76 5.31 -16.63 5.80
N ALA A 77 5.63 -16.45 4.51
CA ALA A 77 6.18 -17.46 3.61
C ALA A 77 7.71 -17.52 3.70
#